data_AF-A0A7Z9HU15-F1
#
_entry.id   AF-A0A7Z9HU15-F1
#
_cell.length_a   1.000
_cell.length_b   1.000
_cell.length_c   1.000
_cell.angle_alpha   90.00
_cell.angle_beta   90.00
_cell.angle_gamma   90.00
#
_symmetry.space_group_name_H-M   'P 1'
#
loop_
_entity.id
_entity.type
_entity.pdbx_description
1 polymer ?
#
loop_
_entity_poly.entity_id
_entity_poly.type
_entity_poly.pdbx_seq_one_letter_code
_entity_poly.pdbx_strand_id
1 'polypeptide(L)'
;MNTVGIVSIVVGALFLVSRVSSLVAPAKMLTWFRNVISTNRGVRTVGAPILVLGLTMIGTGYSQDSGLATVLFYVGIMFVGMSTFLLLLFPGVYRSMVESMMPEDTSGVMNFIRFKGLTGVIIAGLFIYYGVHAL
;
A
#
# COMPACT_ATOMS: atom_id res chain seq x y z
N MET A 1 1.01 -14.41 22.94
CA MET A 1 0.59 -14.02 21.57
C MET A 1 1.14 -12.65 21.29
N ASN A 2 2.03 -12.55 20.32
CA ASN A 2 2.69 -11.31 19.99
C ASN A 2 1.80 -10.43 19.08
N THR A 3 1.33 -9.28 19.59
CA THR A 3 0.49 -8.32 18.85
C THR A 3 1.12 -7.90 17.52
N VAL A 4 2.44 -7.72 17.49
CA VAL A 4 3.19 -7.36 16.28
C VAL A 4 3.12 -8.47 15.24
N GLY A 5 3.25 -9.74 15.65
CA GLY A 5 3.14 -10.88 14.73
C GLY A 5 1.78 -10.95 14.04
N ILE A 6 0.69 -10.75 14.80
CA ILE A 6 -0.68 -10.73 14.26
C ILE A 6 -0.85 -9.58 13.27
N VAL A 7 -0.39 -8.37 13.63
CA VAL A 7 -0.52 -7.19 12.76
C VAL A 7 0.30 -7.33 11.48
N SER A 8 1.49 -7.91 11.55
CA SER A 8 2.30 -8.22 10.37
C SER A 8 1.61 -9.18 9.42
N ILE A 9 0.97 -10.23 9.95
CA ILE A 9 0.21 -11.18 9.13
C ILE A 9 -0.99 -10.48 8.47
N VAL A 10 -1.75 -9.67 9.21
CA VAL A 10 -2.91 -8.94 8.68
C VAL A 10 -2.49 -7.95 7.59
N VAL A 11 -1.44 -7.16 7.83
CA VAL A 11 -0.90 -6.23 6.82
C VAL A 11 -0.41 -7.00 5.60
N GLY A 12 0.33 -8.09 5.80
CA GLY A 12 0.80 -8.94 4.72
C GLY A 12 -0.35 -9.51 3.89
N ALA A 13 -1.40 -10.03 4.52
CA ALA A 13 -2.58 -10.55 3.84
C ALA A 13 -3.31 -9.47 3.01
N LEU A 14 -3.48 -8.27 3.57
CA LEU A 14 -4.08 -7.13 2.86
C LEU A 14 -3.25 -6.70 1.65
N PHE A 15 -1.92 -6.67 1.79
CA PHE A 15 -1.02 -6.40 0.68
C PHE A 15 -1.12 -7.49 -0.39
N LEU A 16 -1.19 -8.76 0.00
CA LEU A 16 -1.28 -9.87 -0.93
C LEU A 16 -2.55 -9.78 -1.79
N VAL A 17 -3.73 -9.62 -1.15
CA VAL A 17 -5.02 -9.47 -1.86
C VAL A 17 -5.01 -8.25 -2.79
N SER A 18 -4.48 -7.12 -2.31
CA SER A 18 -4.43 -5.89 -3.09
C SER A 18 -3.49 -5.99 -4.30
N ARG A 19 -2.38 -6.73 -4.18
CA ARG A 19 -1.32 -6.79 -5.20
C ARG A 19 -1.49 -7.96 -6.17
N VAL A 20 -2.15 -9.04 -5.78
CA VAL A 20 -2.52 -10.16 -6.67
C VAL A 20 -3.45 -9.67 -7.79
N SER A 21 -4.38 -8.77 -7.48
CA SER A 21 -5.25 -8.12 -8.47
C SER A 21 -4.46 -7.40 -9.59
N SER A 22 -3.31 -6.82 -9.23
CA SER A 22 -2.38 -6.11 -10.13
C SER A 22 -1.59 -7.06 -11.04
N LEU A 23 -1.39 -8.31 -10.62
CA LEU A 23 -0.71 -9.36 -11.38
C LEU A 23 -1.66 -10.04 -12.38
N VAL A 24 -2.85 -10.42 -11.91
CA VAL A 24 -3.81 -11.24 -12.68
C VAL A 24 -4.57 -10.40 -13.70
N ALA A 25 -4.97 -9.18 -13.35
CA ALA A 25 -5.80 -8.33 -14.20
C ALA A 25 -5.30 -6.86 -14.27
N PRO A 26 -4.08 -6.61 -14.79
CA PRO A 26 -3.47 -5.28 -14.80
C PRO A 26 -4.29 -4.24 -15.57
N ALA A 27 -4.94 -4.64 -16.68
CA ALA A 27 -5.76 -3.73 -17.49
C ALA A 27 -7.01 -3.26 -16.72
N LYS A 28 -7.75 -4.18 -16.09
CA LYS A 28 -8.93 -3.85 -15.29
C LYS A 28 -8.55 -3.00 -14.07
N MET A 29 -7.42 -3.30 -13.44
CA MET A 29 -6.91 -2.53 -12.31
C MET A 29 -6.49 -1.12 -12.72
N LEU A 30 -5.86 -0.94 -13.88
CA LEU A 30 -5.53 0.38 -14.43
C LEU A 30 -6.80 1.20 -14.70
N THR A 31 -7.80 0.63 -15.35
CA THR A 31 -9.07 1.33 -15.64
C THR A 31 -9.78 1.72 -14.35
N TRP A 32 -9.86 0.82 -13.37
CA TRP A 32 -10.43 1.13 -12.06
C TRP A 32 -9.65 2.26 -11.37
N PHE A 33 -8.32 2.19 -11.36
CA PHE A 33 -7.46 3.21 -10.73
C PHE A 33 -7.62 4.58 -11.40
N ARG A 34 -7.69 4.62 -12.74
CA ARG A 34 -7.93 5.85 -13.51
C ARG A 34 -9.28 6.46 -13.18
N ASN A 35 -10.33 5.63 -13.04
CA ASN A 35 -11.65 6.09 -12.62
C ASN A 35 -11.64 6.63 -11.18
N VAL A 36 -10.92 6.00 -10.26
CA VAL A 36 -10.83 6.45 -8.87
C VAL A 36 -10.02 7.75 -8.73
N ILE A 37 -8.95 7.92 -9.50
CA ILE A 37 -8.10 9.12 -9.44
C ILE A 37 -8.68 10.29 -10.24
N SER A 38 -9.63 10.02 -11.15
CA SER A 38 -10.33 11.05 -11.91
C SER A 38 -11.03 12.11 -11.04
N THR A 39 -11.32 11.78 -9.77
CA THR A 39 -11.97 12.69 -8.82
C THR A 39 -11.16 12.85 -7.53
N ASN A 40 -11.12 14.07 -7.00
CA ASN A 40 -10.49 14.36 -5.70
C ASN A 40 -11.11 13.53 -4.57
N ARG A 41 -12.41 13.23 -4.67
CA ARG A 41 -13.11 12.38 -3.71
C ARG A 41 -12.63 10.92 -3.79
N GLY A 42 -12.40 10.39 -4.98
CA GLY A 42 -11.87 9.03 -5.16
C GLY A 42 -10.44 8.89 -4.64
N VAL A 43 -9.56 9.87 -4.90
CA VAL A 43 -8.19 9.90 -4.33
C VAL A 43 -8.23 9.85 -2.79
N ARG A 44 -9.10 10.66 -2.18
CA ARG A 44 -9.29 10.66 -0.71
C ARG A 44 -9.85 9.35 -0.18
N THR A 45 -10.72 8.70 -0.94
CA THR A 45 -11.32 7.40 -0.57
C THR A 45 -10.28 6.29 -0.54
N VAL A 46 -9.24 6.37 -1.40
CA VAL A 46 -8.08 5.47 -1.35
C VAL A 46 -7.10 5.86 -0.25
N GLY A 47 -6.93 7.15 0.03
CA GLY A 47 -6.07 7.63 1.10
C GLY A 47 -6.53 7.21 2.50
N ALA A 48 -7.82 7.27 2.79
CA ALA A 48 -8.38 6.94 4.10
C ALA A 48 -7.97 5.54 4.63
N PRO A 49 -8.16 4.42 3.88
CA PRO A 49 -7.74 3.11 4.37
C PRO A 49 -6.21 3.00 4.51
N ILE A 50 -5.42 3.66 3.66
CA ILE A 50 -3.96 3.68 3.78
C ILE A 50 -3.53 4.41 5.06
N LEU A 51 -4.24 5.48 5.42
CA LEU A 51 -3.98 6.22 6.65
C LEU A 51 -4.31 5.38 7.89
N VAL A 52 -5.45 4.69 7.89
CA VAL A 52 -5.83 3.78 8.98
C VAL A 52 -4.81 2.65 9.12
N LEU A 53 -4.34 2.07 8.02
CA LEU A 53 -3.29 1.05 8.04
C LEU A 53 -1.98 1.61 8.61
N GLY A 54 -1.56 2.79 8.16
CA GLY A 54 -0.34 3.44 8.67
C GLY A 54 -0.42 3.73 10.17
N LEU A 55 -1.53 4.27 10.67
CA LEU A 55 -1.75 4.51 12.09
C LEU A 55 -1.72 3.21 12.91
N THR A 56 -2.34 2.15 12.38
CA THR A 56 -2.33 0.83 13.02
C THR A 56 -0.89 0.29 13.15
N MET A 57 -0.10 0.42 12.08
CA MET A 57 1.31 0.00 12.06
C MET A 57 2.15 0.80 13.08
N ILE A 58 1.96 2.12 13.17
CA ILE A 58 2.62 2.99 14.16
C ILE A 58 2.26 2.57 15.59
N GLY A 59 0.96 2.41 15.88
CA GLY A 59 0.49 2.05 17.22
C GLY A 59 1.05 0.70 17.69
N THR A 60 1.14 -0.27 16.78
CA THR A 60 1.69 -1.59 17.08
C THR A 60 3.21 -1.59 17.19
N GLY A 61 3.89 -0.80 16.36
CA GLY A 61 5.34 -0.65 16.38
C GLY A 61 5.85 0.08 17.62
N TYR A 62 5.08 1.02 18.17
CA TYR A 62 5.44 1.71 19.42
C TYR A 62 5.36 0.82 20.66
N SER A 63 4.53 -0.23 20.63
CA SER A 63 4.24 -1.05 21.81
C SER A 63 5.29 -2.11 22.13
N GLN A 64 6.32 -2.30 21.28
CA GLN A 64 7.26 -3.42 21.43
C GLN A 64 8.70 -3.10 20.97
N ASP A 65 9.68 -3.54 21.76
CA ASP A 65 11.11 -3.51 21.42
C ASP A 65 11.51 -4.73 20.57
N SER A 66 11.03 -4.79 19.32
CA SER A 66 11.48 -5.79 18.35
C SER A 66 11.90 -5.13 17.04
N GLY A 67 12.88 -5.70 16.33
CA GLY A 67 13.31 -5.16 15.03
C GLY A 67 12.17 -5.06 14.02
N LEU A 68 11.19 -5.96 14.11
CA LEU A 68 9.99 -5.96 13.27
C LEU A 68 9.04 -4.81 13.63
N ALA A 69 8.89 -4.52 14.93
CA ALA A 69 8.12 -3.38 15.43
C ALA A 69 8.71 -2.04 14.95
N THR A 70 10.04 -1.90 14.97
CA THR A 70 10.74 -0.72 14.43
C THR A 70 10.48 -0.55 12.94
N VAL A 71 10.54 -1.64 12.15
CA VAL A 71 10.23 -1.61 10.71
C VAL A 71 8.78 -1.20 10.46
N LEU A 72 7.82 -1.78 11.20
CA LEU A 72 6.40 -1.42 11.13
C LEU A 72 6.17 0.05 11.47
N PHE A 73 6.87 0.57 12.47
CA PHE A 73 6.76 1.97 12.89
C PHE A 73 7.20 2.92 11.77
N TYR A 74 8.39 2.72 11.19
CA TYR A 74 8.88 3.57 10.10
C TYR A 74 8.04 3.46 8.83
N VAL A 75 7.62 2.24 8.45
CA VAL A 75 6.73 2.02 7.31
C VAL A 75 5.37 2.67 7.55
N GLY A 76 4.84 2.57 8.77
CA GLY A 76 3.60 3.21 9.19
C GLY A 76 3.67 4.74 9.07
N ILE A 77 4.77 5.36 9.54
CA ILE A 77 5.02 6.80 9.38
C ILE A 77 5.03 7.19 7.90
N MET A 78 5.71 6.41 7.05
CA MET A 78 5.72 6.67 5.61
C MET A 78 4.31 6.63 5.01
N PHE A 79 3.48 5.63 5.37
CA PHE A 79 2.11 5.55 4.87
C PHE A 79 1.22 6.67 5.38
N VAL A 80 1.33 7.05 6.65
CA VAL A 80 0.57 8.19 7.20
C VAL A 80 0.99 9.48 6.53
N GLY A 81 2.30 9.74 6.39
CA GLY A 81 2.81 10.93 5.73
C GLY A 81 2.37 11.00 4.27
N MET A 82 2.61 9.94 3.50
CA MET A 82 2.25 9.90 2.08
C MET A 82 0.73 10.03 1.87
N SER A 83 -0.07 9.33 2.67
CA SER A 83 -1.54 9.40 2.55
C SER A 83 -2.07 10.77 2.95
N THR A 84 -1.60 11.32 4.07
CA THR A 84 -2.06 12.63 4.55
C THR A 84 -1.71 13.73 3.57
N PHE A 85 -0.44 13.83 3.15
CA PHE A 85 0.00 14.90 2.27
C PHE A 85 -0.50 14.72 0.83
N LEU A 86 -0.29 13.56 0.21
CA LEU A 86 -0.57 13.38 -1.21
C LEU A 86 -2.03 13.00 -1.49
N LEU A 87 -2.67 12.19 -0.64
CA LEU A 87 -3.99 11.64 -0.95
C LEU A 87 -5.13 12.43 -0.30
N LEU A 88 -4.92 13.01 0.89
CA LEU A 88 -5.96 13.72 1.63
C LEU A 88 -5.91 15.24 1.45
N LEU A 89 -4.76 15.84 1.74
CA LEU A 89 -4.55 17.29 1.70
C LEU A 89 -4.41 17.81 0.27
N PHE A 90 -3.54 17.19 -0.54
CA PHE A 90 -3.24 17.65 -1.89
C PHE A 90 -3.54 16.61 -2.99
N PRO A 91 -4.80 16.15 -3.13
CA PRO A 91 -5.16 15.14 -4.13
C PRO A 91 -4.88 15.58 -5.57
N GLY A 92 -4.91 16.89 -5.84
CA GLY A 92 -4.57 17.45 -7.17
C GLY A 92 -3.10 17.28 -7.54
N VAL A 93 -2.17 17.39 -6.56
CA VAL A 93 -0.74 17.15 -6.80
C VAL A 93 -0.51 15.68 -7.11
N TYR A 94 -1.11 14.79 -6.33
CA TYR A 94 -1.04 13.35 -6.59
C TYR A 94 -1.60 12.99 -7.97
N ARG A 95 -2.74 13.58 -8.36
CA ARG A 95 -3.32 13.36 -9.68
C ARG A 95 -2.39 13.81 -10.80
N SER A 96 -1.80 15.00 -10.70
CA SER A 96 -0.84 15.51 -11.69
C SER A 96 0.40 14.61 -11.82
N MET A 97 0.92 14.09 -10.69
CA MET A 97 2.01 13.12 -10.70
C MET A 97 1.61 11.78 -11.34
N VAL A 98 0.40 11.29 -11.07
CA VAL A 98 -0.06 10.02 -11.67
C VAL A 98 -0.31 10.16 -13.16
N GLU A 99 -0.87 11.29 -13.60
CA GLU A 99 -1.08 11.58 -15.03
C GLU A 99 0.25 11.66 -15.79
N SER A 100 1.30 12.25 -15.21
CA SER A 100 2.63 12.28 -15.84
C SER A 100 3.34 10.92 -15.87
N MET A 101 3.01 10.02 -14.92
CA MET A 101 3.58 8.67 -14.84
C MET A 101 2.77 7.60 -15.58
N MET A 102 1.60 7.92 -16.15
CA MET A 102 0.77 7.02 -16.95
C MET A 102 0.62 7.52 -18.39
N PRO A 103 1.68 7.41 -19.22
CA PRO A 103 1.56 7.67 -20.66
C PRO A 103 0.58 6.67 -21.31
N GLU A 104 -0.03 7.07 -22.44
CA GLU A 104 -1.03 6.25 -23.14
C GLU A 104 -0.46 4.94 -23.70
N ASP A 105 0.87 4.82 -23.80
CA ASP A 105 1.58 3.60 -24.18
C ASP A 105 1.32 2.46 -23.18
N THR A 106 0.34 1.64 -23.55
CA THR A 106 -0.32 0.70 -22.64
C THR A 106 0.56 -0.51 -22.32
N SER A 107 1.55 -0.84 -23.16
CA SER A 107 2.40 -2.03 -23.00
C SER A 107 3.45 -1.89 -21.89
N GLY A 108 4.16 -0.76 -21.84
CA GLY A 108 5.17 -0.48 -20.82
C GLY A 108 4.56 -0.30 -19.43
N VAL A 109 3.44 0.41 -19.35
CA VAL A 109 2.70 0.63 -18.09
C VAL A 109 2.13 -0.69 -17.55
N MET A 110 1.64 -1.58 -18.42
CA MET A 110 1.10 -2.88 -18.00
C MET A 110 2.18 -3.78 -17.38
N ASN A 111 3.38 -3.81 -17.97
CA ASN A 111 4.52 -4.54 -17.41
C ASN A 111 4.99 -3.92 -16.09
N PHE A 112 4.99 -2.60 -15.98
CA PHE A 112 5.31 -1.92 -14.71
C PHE A 112 4.31 -2.25 -13.60
N ILE A 113 3.01 -2.33 -13.91
CA ILE A 113 1.96 -2.70 -12.95
C ILE A 113 2.07 -4.15 -12.51
N ARG A 114 2.41 -5.06 -13.42
CA ARG A 114 2.69 -6.46 -13.10
C ARG A 114 3.93 -6.57 -12.20
N PHE A 115 5.00 -5.85 -12.52
CA PHE A 115 6.22 -5.84 -11.71
C PHE A 115 5.96 -5.29 -10.30
N LYS A 116 5.26 -4.15 -10.19
CA LYS A 116 4.82 -3.62 -8.89
C LYS A 116 3.92 -4.59 -8.12
N GLY A 117 3.04 -5.31 -8.82
CA GLY A 117 2.22 -6.37 -8.25
C GLY A 117 3.10 -7.48 -7.68
N LEU A 118 4.06 -7.97 -8.44
CA LEU A 118 5.02 -9.01 -8.04
C LEU A 118 5.83 -8.59 -6.81
N THR A 119 6.46 -7.41 -6.84
CA THR A 119 7.20 -6.87 -5.70
C THR A 119 6.31 -6.75 -4.48
N GLY A 120 5.06 -6.29 -4.67
CA GLY A 120 4.08 -6.19 -3.60
C GLY A 120 3.71 -7.53 -2.98
N VAL A 121 3.59 -8.60 -3.77
CA VAL A 121 3.33 -9.97 -3.28
C VAL A 121 4.54 -10.52 -2.53
N ILE A 122 5.77 -10.25 -2.99
CA ILE A 122 6.99 -10.66 -2.28
C ILE A 122 7.06 -9.98 -0.91
N ILE A 123 6.84 -8.66 -0.86
CA ILE A 123 6.82 -7.90 0.39
C ILE A 123 5.70 -8.43 1.31
N ALA A 124 4.51 -8.71 0.77
CA ALA A 124 3.41 -9.31 1.52
C ALA A 124 3.80 -10.66 2.15
N GLY A 125 4.45 -11.53 1.37
CA GLY A 125 4.94 -12.82 1.83
C GLY A 125 5.97 -12.69 2.95
N LEU A 126 6.89 -11.72 2.87
CA LEU A 126 7.84 -11.43 3.95
C LEU A 126 7.13 -10.99 5.23
N PHE A 127 6.16 -10.10 5.15
CA PHE A 127 5.37 -9.66 6.31
C PHE A 127 4.62 -10.82 6.98
N ILE A 128 4.05 -11.74 6.19
CA ILE A 128 3.39 -12.95 6.72
C ILE A 128 4.43 -13.88 7.36
N TYR A 129 5.53 -14.16 6.68
CA TYR A 129 6.57 -15.08 7.15
C TYR A 129 7.17 -14.64 8.50
N TYR A 130 7.58 -13.37 8.59
CA TYR A 130 8.13 -12.81 9.82
C TYR A 130 7.05 -12.63 10.89
N GLY A 131 5.80 -12.34 10.50
CA GLY A 131 4.68 -12.29 11.42
C GLY A 131 4.37 -13.63 12.08
N VAL A 132 4.44 -14.73 11.32
CA VAL A 132 4.30 -16.10 11.85
C VAL A 132 5.48 -16.49 12.75
N HIS A 133 6.70 -16.11 12.40
CA HIS A 133 7.89 -16.36 13.24
C HIS A 133 7.87 -15.58 14.55
N ALA A 134 7.20 -14.43 14.58
CA ALA A 134 7.10 -13.58 15.76
C ALA A 134 5.95 -13.97 16.69
N LEU A 135 5.07 -14.92 16.30
CA LEU A 135 3.75 -15.16 16.91
C LEU A 135 3.80 -15.96 18.22
#